data_AF-H1D1M1-F1
#
_entry.id   AF-H1D1M1-F1
#
_cell.length_a   1.000
_cell.length_b   1.000
_cell.length_c   1.000
_cell.angle_alpha   90.00
_cell.angle_beta   90.00
_cell.angle_gamma   90.00
#
_symmetry.space_group_name_H-M   'P 1'
#
loop_
_entity.id
_entity.type
_entity.pdbx_description
1 polymer ?
#
loop_
_entity_poly.entity_id
_entity_poly.type
_entity_poly.pdbx_seq_one_letter_code
_entity_poly.pdbx_strand_id
1 'polypeptide(L)'
;MPFFISRDDITTLKTDAIVNAGNRELRMGGGVCGAIFKAAGAEEMERALQGLGPISIGDAVATPGFALPARYVIHTAGPIYHGRKEERDLLASCYRNSLLLAEKMHLSSVAFPLISSGIYGYPVEEAEQVALDAILRFLETHDMTVYLIILKERARKAMVYSRLSYFLQSHEDMEPAFGISIPSKAPAVERDSLCFDVLADEAPAQRTRRRKKGPRKAPVHDLPLPASGPIPDEFLRTEESFSHALLRMIDEKGLTDPEVYKGANLDRRLFSKIRSNENYKPRKNTILALAVSMDFSVEETENLLKKAGYTLSRSLTGDLIVLFYLQRGKPDIYEINEALFHFHQPQLGSAL
;
A
#
# COMPACT_ATOMS: atom_id res chain seq x y z
N MET A 1 -8.73 -7.28 -9.33
CA MET A 1 -8.90 -7.55 -7.88
C MET A 1 -7.73 -6.97 -7.10
N PRO A 2 -7.80 -6.88 -5.76
CA PRO A 2 -6.79 -6.17 -4.99
C PRO A 2 -5.40 -6.79 -5.09
N PHE A 3 -4.42 -5.96 -5.39
CA PHE A 3 -3.00 -6.27 -5.30
C PHE A 3 -2.31 -5.30 -4.33
N PHE A 4 -1.47 -5.83 -3.44
CA PHE A 4 -0.78 -5.06 -2.41
C PHE A 4 0.69 -5.46 -2.31
N ILE A 5 1.55 -4.49 -2.01
CA ILE A 5 2.97 -4.74 -1.69
C ILE A 5 3.17 -4.58 -0.19
N SER A 6 3.82 -5.51 0.49
CA SER A 6 4.06 -5.43 1.95
C SER A 6 5.49 -5.78 2.34
N ARG A 7 5.90 -5.34 3.55
CA ARG A 7 7.17 -5.70 4.21
C ARG A 7 6.97 -6.69 5.36
N ASP A 8 5.78 -7.29 5.48
CA ASP A 8 5.46 -8.23 6.56
C ASP A 8 6.27 -9.53 6.46
N ASP A 9 6.35 -10.26 7.57
CA ASP A 9 6.83 -11.64 7.55
C ASP A 9 5.76 -12.54 6.92
N ILE A 10 6.07 -13.11 5.76
CA ILE A 10 5.15 -13.98 5.00
C ILE A 10 4.63 -15.17 5.83
N THR A 11 5.39 -15.64 6.81
CA THR A 11 4.99 -16.77 7.68
C THR A 11 3.89 -16.42 8.66
N THR A 12 3.62 -15.13 8.87
CA THR A 12 2.61 -14.62 9.80
C THR A 12 1.28 -14.25 9.12
N LEU A 13 1.25 -14.26 7.79
CA LEU A 13 0.10 -13.78 7.02
C LEU A 13 -1.07 -14.75 7.07
N LYS A 14 -2.23 -14.25 7.48
CA LYS A 14 -3.50 -14.97 7.45
C LYS A 14 -4.14 -14.87 6.06
N THR A 15 -3.67 -15.71 5.15
CA THR A 15 -4.16 -15.83 3.76
C THR A 15 -4.61 -17.25 3.45
N ASP A 16 -5.25 -17.48 2.32
CA ASP A 16 -5.56 -18.85 1.90
C ASP A 16 -4.30 -19.62 1.51
N ALA A 17 -3.36 -19.00 0.80
CA ALA A 17 -2.05 -19.59 0.54
C ALA A 17 -0.90 -18.58 0.66
N ILE A 18 0.25 -19.07 1.11
CA ILE A 18 1.53 -18.40 0.91
C ILE A 18 2.37 -19.19 -0.08
N VAL A 19 3.25 -18.50 -0.80
CA VAL A 19 4.12 -19.13 -1.80
C VAL A 19 5.51 -19.32 -1.20
N ASN A 20 6.00 -20.55 -1.29
CA ASN A 20 7.38 -20.88 -0.97
C ASN A 20 8.24 -20.83 -2.23
N ALA A 21 9.22 -19.93 -2.26
CA ALA A 21 10.29 -19.93 -3.25
C ALA A 21 11.33 -21.02 -2.88
N GLY A 22 11.13 -22.21 -3.42
CA GLY A 22 11.93 -23.41 -3.13
C GLY A 22 12.88 -23.82 -4.24
N ASN A 23 13.46 -25.01 -4.07
CA ASN A 23 14.26 -25.69 -5.09
C ASN A 23 13.43 -26.78 -5.79
N ARG A 24 13.96 -27.34 -6.88
CA ARG A 24 13.30 -28.35 -7.69
C ARG A 24 13.02 -29.63 -6.91
N GLU A 25 13.87 -29.94 -5.95
CA GLU A 25 13.81 -31.13 -5.10
C GLU A 25 12.74 -31.00 -4.00
N LEU A 26 12.11 -29.82 -3.86
CA LEU A 26 11.13 -29.50 -2.82
C LEU A 26 11.65 -29.76 -1.39
N ARG A 27 12.96 -29.56 -1.17
CA ARG A 27 13.59 -29.72 0.13
C ARG A 27 13.77 -28.39 0.85
N MET A 28 13.82 -28.43 2.18
CA MET A 28 14.12 -27.26 2.99
C MET A 28 15.44 -26.62 2.53
N GLY A 29 15.37 -25.33 2.21
CA GLY A 29 16.52 -24.50 1.87
C GLY A 29 16.79 -23.41 2.92
N GLY A 30 17.59 -22.42 2.55
CA GLY A 30 17.77 -21.20 3.33
C GLY A 30 16.69 -20.14 3.07
N GLY A 31 16.87 -18.95 3.64
CA GLY A 31 16.01 -17.78 3.38
C GLY A 31 14.54 -18.03 3.70
N VAL A 32 13.66 -17.56 2.81
CA VAL A 32 12.20 -17.69 2.98
C VAL A 32 11.74 -19.16 3.02
N CYS A 33 12.39 -20.05 2.27
CA CYS A 33 12.08 -21.48 2.28
C CYS A 33 12.34 -22.08 3.66
N GLY A 34 13.51 -21.82 4.23
CA GLY A 34 13.83 -22.27 5.59
C GLY A 34 12.89 -21.68 6.65
N ALA A 35 12.49 -20.41 6.51
CA ALA A 35 11.54 -19.77 7.41
C ALA A 35 10.15 -20.43 7.36
N ILE A 36 9.64 -20.69 6.14
CA ILE A 36 8.34 -21.35 5.93
C ILE A 36 8.34 -22.77 6.50
N PHE A 37 9.37 -23.59 6.20
CA PHE A 37 9.46 -24.95 6.73
C PHE A 37 9.50 -24.96 8.27
N LYS A 38 10.29 -24.08 8.88
CA LYS A 38 10.37 -23.97 10.35
C LYS A 38 9.04 -23.55 10.97
N ALA A 39 8.39 -22.54 10.39
CA ALA A 39 7.13 -22.01 10.92
C ALA A 39 5.96 -22.98 10.72
N ALA A 40 5.96 -23.78 9.65
CA ALA A 40 4.92 -24.78 9.41
C ALA A 40 5.08 -26.06 10.26
N GLY A 41 6.30 -26.39 10.65
CA GLY A 41 6.67 -27.73 11.14
C GLY A 41 7.41 -28.47 10.03
N ALA A 42 8.74 -28.56 10.16
CA ALA A 42 9.59 -29.02 9.07
C ALA A 42 9.35 -30.50 8.73
N GLU A 43 9.14 -31.36 9.72
CA GLU A 43 8.90 -32.78 9.51
C GLU A 43 7.58 -33.05 8.78
N GLU A 44 6.52 -32.34 9.16
CA GLU A 44 5.21 -32.43 8.51
C GLU A 44 5.27 -31.94 7.06
N MET A 45 5.95 -30.82 6.83
CA MET A 45 6.12 -30.25 5.50
C MET A 45 6.95 -31.16 4.59
N GLU A 46 8.07 -31.70 5.07
CA GLU A 46 8.89 -32.64 4.31
C GLU A 46 8.13 -33.93 3.96
N ARG A 47 7.35 -34.46 4.92
CA ARG A 47 6.52 -35.65 4.68
C ARG A 47 5.45 -35.40 3.62
N ALA A 48 4.82 -34.22 3.62
CA ALA A 48 3.81 -33.89 2.61
C ALA A 48 4.39 -33.60 1.22
N LEU A 49 5.65 -33.18 1.13
CA LEU A 49 6.36 -32.99 -0.13
C LEU A 49 6.98 -34.27 -0.69
N GLN A 50 7.01 -35.35 0.10
CA GLN A 50 7.53 -36.64 -0.31
C GLN A 50 6.74 -37.18 -1.51
N GLY A 51 7.44 -37.40 -2.63
CA GLY A 51 6.85 -37.91 -3.87
C GLY A 51 6.19 -36.87 -4.77
N LEU A 52 6.15 -35.58 -4.37
CA LEU A 52 5.71 -34.48 -5.24
C LEU A 52 6.84 -33.88 -6.09
N GLY A 53 8.10 -34.13 -5.69
CA GLY A 53 9.29 -33.68 -6.40
C GLY A 53 10.00 -34.80 -7.17
N PRO A 54 10.90 -34.47 -8.10
CA PRO A 54 11.31 -33.10 -8.45
C PRO A 54 10.30 -32.41 -9.38
N ILE A 55 10.23 -31.07 -9.29
CA ILE A 55 9.45 -30.22 -10.20
C ILE A 55 10.35 -29.49 -11.20
N SER A 56 9.78 -29.03 -12.32
CA SER A 56 10.49 -28.17 -13.28
C SER A 56 10.62 -26.75 -12.73
N ILE A 57 11.58 -25.99 -13.25
CA ILE A 57 11.65 -24.55 -12.97
C ILE A 57 10.38 -23.90 -13.55
N GLY A 58 9.71 -23.05 -12.78
CA GLY A 58 8.45 -22.43 -13.15
C GLY A 58 7.21 -23.23 -12.75
N ASP A 59 7.33 -24.51 -12.39
CA ASP A 59 6.19 -25.30 -11.92
C ASP A 59 5.85 -25.00 -10.46
N ALA A 60 4.65 -25.41 -10.04
CA ALA A 60 4.18 -25.26 -8.67
C ALA A 60 3.37 -26.48 -8.20
N VAL A 61 3.50 -26.82 -6.91
CA VAL A 61 2.70 -27.83 -6.19
C VAL A 61 2.20 -27.25 -4.88
N ALA A 62 1.15 -27.83 -4.29
CA ALA A 62 0.57 -27.33 -3.04
C ALA A 62 0.57 -28.37 -1.92
N THR A 63 0.74 -27.91 -0.69
CA THR A 63 0.58 -28.69 0.55
C THR A 63 -0.28 -27.92 1.56
N PRO A 64 -0.81 -28.56 2.61
CA PRO A 64 -1.39 -27.84 3.75
C PRO A 64 -0.38 -26.89 4.42
N GLY A 65 -0.88 -25.83 5.06
CA GLY A 65 -0.05 -24.85 5.78
C GLY A 65 0.48 -25.32 7.14
N PHE A 66 -0.07 -26.42 7.68
CA PHE A 66 0.28 -26.96 9.00
C PHE A 66 0.15 -25.91 10.12
N ALA A 67 1.24 -25.58 10.82
CA ALA A 67 1.23 -24.59 11.90
C ALA A 67 1.17 -23.13 11.41
N LEU A 68 1.25 -22.87 10.11
CA LEU A 68 1.11 -21.52 9.56
C LEU A 68 -0.32 -20.99 9.71
N PRO A 69 -0.51 -19.67 9.88
CA PRO A 69 -1.83 -19.04 9.78
C PRO A 69 -2.47 -19.19 8.39
N ALA A 70 -1.64 -19.39 7.35
CA ALA A 70 -2.09 -19.66 6.00
C ALA A 70 -2.59 -21.10 5.84
N ARG A 71 -3.66 -21.30 5.07
CA ARG A 71 -4.28 -22.63 4.93
C ARG A 71 -3.45 -23.59 4.10
N TYR A 72 -2.73 -23.07 3.10
CA TYR A 72 -1.89 -23.84 2.18
C TYR A 72 -0.52 -23.17 1.97
N VAL A 73 0.45 -23.98 1.55
CA VAL A 73 1.70 -23.49 0.97
C VAL A 73 1.78 -23.96 -0.48
N ILE A 74 2.00 -23.02 -1.40
CA ILE A 74 2.29 -23.31 -2.81
C ILE A 74 3.80 -23.25 -3.01
N HIS A 75 4.43 -24.36 -3.33
CA HIS A 75 5.86 -24.48 -3.51
C HIS A 75 6.18 -24.36 -5.00
N THR A 76 7.02 -23.39 -5.37
CA THR A 76 7.48 -23.20 -6.74
C THR A 76 9.00 -23.12 -6.80
N ALA A 77 9.58 -23.59 -7.91
CA ALA A 77 11.02 -23.56 -8.14
C ALA A 77 11.38 -22.41 -9.11
N GLY A 78 12.02 -21.38 -8.57
CA GLY A 78 12.50 -20.22 -9.35
C GLY A 78 13.76 -20.52 -10.19
N PRO A 79 14.03 -19.76 -11.26
CA PRO A 79 15.29 -19.85 -11.98
C PRO A 79 16.45 -19.27 -11.18
N ILE A 80 17.65 -19.85 -11.36
CA ILE A 80 18.92 -19.21 -10.96
C ILE A 80 19.26 -18.18 -12.04
N TYR A 81 19.65 -16.98 -11.62
CA TYR A 81 19.94 -15.89 -12.56
C TYR A 81 21.35 -15.99 -13.14
N HIS A 82 21.43 -16.01 -14.46
CA HIS A 82 22.66 -15.92 -15.24
C HIS A 82 22.60 -14.80 -16.29
N GLY A 83 21.56 -13.96 -16.27
CA GLY A 83 21.39 -12.83 -17.20
C GLY A 83 20.88 -13.26 -18.58
N ARG A 84 20.20 -14.42 -18.66
CA ARG A 84 19.65 -14.93 -19.92
C ARG A 84 18.19 -14.53 -20.09
N LYS A 85 17.75 -14.37 -21.33
CA LYS A 85 16.36 -13.94 -21.63
C LYS A 85 15.33 -14.96 -21.16
N GLU A 86 15.62 -16.26 -21.24
CA GLU A 86 14.66 -17.31 -20.87
C GLU A 86 14.31 -17.30 -19.37
N GLU A 87 15.21 -16.80 -18.52
CA GLU A 87 15.02 -16.75 -17.06
C GLU A 87 13.84 -15.85 -16.68
N ARG A 88 13.59 -14.80 -17.47
CA ARG A 88 12.44 -13.92 -17.29
C ARG A 88 11.12 -14.69 -17.44
N ASP A 89 11.02 -15.50 -18.48
CA ASP A 89 9.81 -16.29 -18.76
C ASP A 89 9.62 -17.43 -17.75
N LEU A 90 10.72 -18.03 -17.28
CA LEU A 90 10.70 -19.03 -16.20
C LEU A 90 10.25 -18.41 -14.86
N LEU A 91 10.77 -17.23 -14.52
CA LEU A 91 10.34 -16.51 -13.32
C LEU A 91 8.86 -16.11 -13.42
N ALA A 92 8.42 -15.57 -14.56
CA ALA A 92 7.01 -15.26 -14.81
C ALA A 92 6.11 -16.50 -14.68
N SER A 93 6.62 -17.66 -15.09
CA SER A 93 5.89 -18.93 -14.98
C SER A 93 5.69 -19.36 -13.52
N CYS A 94 6.65 -19.09 -12.62
CA CYS A 94 6.49 -19.36 -11.18
C CYS A 94 5.25 -18.65 -10.61
N TYR A 95 5.11 -17.35 -10.90
CA TYR A 95 3.95 -16.55 -10.49
C TYR A 95 2.66 -17.06 -11.12
N ARG A 96 2.65 -17.21 -12.45
CA ARG A 96 1.47 -17.64 -13.21
C ARG A 96 0.97 -19.02 -12.77
N ASN A 97 1.84 -20.01 -12.69
CA ASN A 97 1.46 -21.38 -12.34
C ASN A 97 1.01 -21.49 -10.88
N SER A 98 1.62 -20.71 -9.96
CA SER A 98 1.16 -20.63 -8.57
C SER A 98 -0.24 -20.01 -8.47
N LEU A 99 -0.51 -18.93 -9.21
CA LEU A 99 -1.83 -18.27 -9.25
C LEU A 99 -2.92 -19.20 -9.85
N LEU A 100 -2.62 -19.87 -10.96
CA LEU A 100 -3.52 -20.85 -11.57
C LEU A 100 -3.80 -22.04 -10.64
N LEU A 101 -2.80 -22.50 -9.89
CA LEU A 101 -2.98 -23.56 -8.90
C LEU A 101 -3.89 -23.10 -7.75
N ALA A 102 -3.69 -21.89 -7.25
CA ALA A 102 -4.54 -21.29 -6.22
C ALA A 102 -5.99 -21.13 -6.70
N GLU A 103 -6.19 -20.71 -7.96
CA GLU A 103 -7.51 -20.60 -8.58
C GLU A 103 -8.19 -21.98 -8.68
N LYS A 104 -7.47 -23.00 -9.15
CA LYS A 104 -7.97 -24.39 -9.24
C LYS A 104 -8.37 -24.94 -7.87
N MET A 105 -7.73 -24.47 -6.81
CA MET A 105 -8.05 -24.80 -5.41
C MET A 105 -9.14 -23.90 -4.81
N HIS A 106 -9.71 -22.97 -5.59
CA HIS A 106 -10.72 -22.00 -5.18
C HIS A 106 -10.29 -21.10 -4.01
N LEU A 107 -9.01 -20.73 -3.98
CA LEU A 107 -8.45 -19.83 -2.98
C LEU A 107 -8.76 -18.37 -3.34
N SER A 108 -9.06 -17.54 -2.33
CA SER A 108 -9.40 -16.12 -2.52
C SER A 108 -8.21 -15.19 -2.26
N SER A 109 -7.14 -15.68 -1.64
CA SER A 109 -5.96 -14.86 -1.33
C SER A 109 -4.63 -15.61 -1.39
N VAL A 110 -3.61 -14.99 -2.00
CA VAL A 110 -2.26 -15.56 -2.11
C VAL A 110 -1.20 -14.51 -1.76
N ALA A 111 -0.20 -14.88 -0.95
CA ALA A 111 0.98 -14.05 -0.72
C ALA A 111 2.24 -14.64 -1.36
N PHE A 112 2.96 -13.82 -2.12
CA PHE A 112 4.20 -14.16 -2.78
C PHE A 112 5.40 -13.49 -2.10
N PRO A 113 6.53 -14.20 -1.89
CA PRO A 113 7.81 -13.53 -1.73
C PRO A 113 8.28 -13.02 -3.09
N LEU A 114 9.34 -12.19 -3.09
CA LEU A 114 10.06 -11.89 -4.32
C LEU A 114 10.92 -13.10 -4.74
N ILE A 115 10.46 -13.86 -5.73
CA ILE A 115 11.06 -15.14 -6.13
C ILE A 115 12.40 -14.87 -6.82
N SER A 116 13.39 -15.72 -6.54
CA SER A 116 14.76 -15.68 -7.07
C SER A 116 15.63 -14.46 -6.72
N SER A 117 15.10 -13.41 -6.09
CA SER A 117 15.85 -12.17 -5.76
C SER A 117 16.76 -12.26 -4.52
N GLY A 118 17.05 -13.48 -4.07
CA GLY A 118 17.89 -13.79 -2.92
C GLY A 118 19.15 -14.53 -3.35
N ILE A 119 19.32 -15.74 -2.83
CA ILE A 119 20.49 -16.60 -3.11
C ILE A 119 20.60 -16.95 -4.62
N TYR A 120 19.48 -16.94 -5.35
CA TYR A 120 19.45 -17.21 -6.80
C TYR A 120 19.88 -16.01 -7.66
N GLY A 121 20.17 -14.85 -7.04
CA GLY A 121 20.89 -13.75 -7.68
C GLY A 121 20.10 -12.91 -8.68
N TYR A 122 18.78 -13.10 -8.80
CA TYR A 122 17.97 -12.29 -9.72
C TYR A 122 17.95 -10.83 -9.22
N PRO A 123 18.25 -9.82 -10.06
CA PRO A 123 18.22 -8.42 -9.66
C PRO A 123 16.84 -8.05 -9.12
N VAL A 124 16.80 -7.34 -7.99
CA VAL A 124 15.56 -7.07 -7.24
C VAL A 124 14.56 -6.32 -8.11
N GLU A 125 15.02 -5.29 -8.82
CA GLU A 125 14.17 -4.45 -9.68
C GLU A 125 13.62 -5.23 -10.87
N GLU A 126 14.42 -6.11 -11.47
CA GLU A 126 13.99 -6.93 -12.61
C GLU A 126 13.02 -8.03 -12.15
N ALA A 127 13.29 -8.69 -11.02
CA ALA A 127 12.40 -9.70 -10.45
C ALA A 127 11.05 -9.10 -10.06
N GLU A 128 11.06 -7.89 -9.50
CA GLU A 128 9.85 -7.16 -9.14
C GLU A 128 9.01 -6.83 -10.37
N GLN A 129 9.62 -6.32 -11.45
CA GLN A 129 8.91 -6.07 -12.70
C GLN A 129 8.25 -7.34 -13.25
N VAL A 130 8.95 -8.48 -13.21
CA VAL A 130 8.38 -9.76 -13.65
C VAL A 130 7.21 -10.19 -12.76
N ALA A 131 7.33 -10.01 -11.45
CA ALA A 131 6.25 -10.31 -10.50
C ALA A 131 5.01 -9.45 -10.78
N LEU A 132 5.19 -8.13 -10.91
CA LEU A 132 4.12 -7.18 -11.21
C LEU A 132 3.42 -7.52 -12.53
N ASP A 133 4.19 -7.70 -13.61
CA ASP A 133 3.65 -8.04 -14.92
C ASP A 133 2.80 -9.32 -14.88
N ALA A 134 3.30 -10.37 -14.21
CA ALA A 134 2.62 -11.65 -14.13
C ALA A 134 1.35 -11.60 -13.26
N ILE A 135 1.43 -10.93 -12.10
CA ILE A 135 0.31 -10.82 -11.15
C ILE A 135 -0.79 -9.94 -11.75
N LEU A 136 -0.45 -8.74 -12.23
CA LEU A 136 -1.45 -7.80 -12.77
C LEU A 136 -2.18 -8.40 -13.96
N ARG A 137 -1.46 -9.06 -14.89
CA ARG A 137 -2.07 -9.77 -16.03
C ARG A 137 -3.03 -10.88 -15.59
N PHE A 138 -2.70 -11.62 -14.53
CA PHE A 138 -3.63 -12.63 -13.99
C PHE A 138 -4.91 -11.98 -13.44
N LEU A 139 -4.77 -10.87 -12.70
CA LEU A 139 -5.87 -10.16 -12.04
C LEU A 139 -6.80 -9.38 -12.98
N GLU A 140 -6.44 -9.23 -14.27
CA GLU A 140 -7.33 -8.68 -15.29
C GLU A 140 -8.58 -9.55 -15.49
N THR A 141 -8.38 -10.87 -15.44
CA THR A 141 -9.39 -11.88 -15.78
C THR A 141 -9.81 -12.76 -14.61
N HIS A 142 -9.08 -12.73 -13.49
CA HIS A 142 -9.33 -13.57 -12.33
C HIS A 142 -9.58 -12.77 -11.07
N ASP A 143 -10.48 -13.29 -10.22
CA ASP A 143 -10.82 -12.66 -8.97
C ASP A 143 -10.02 -13.23 -7.78
N MET A 144 -8.90 -12.60 -7.40
CA MET A 144 -8.07 -13.02 -6.26
C MET A 144 -7.36 -11.84 -5.60
N THR A 145 -7.24 -11.84 -4.26
CA THR A 145 -6.38 -10.87 -3.55
C THR A 145 -4.94 -11.36 -3.55
N VAL A 146 -3.99 -10.55 -4.02
CA VAL A 146 -2.57 -10.93 -4.10
C VAL A 146 -1.70 -9.98 -3.29
N TYR A 147 -0.81 -10.54 -2.47
CA TYR A 147 0.20 -9.79 -1.73
C TYR A 147 1.60 -10.11 -2.27
N LEU A 148 2.42 -9.09 -2.55
CA LEU A 148 3.84 -9.26 -2.86
C LEU A 148 4.69 -8.74 -1.69
N ILE A 149 5.45 -9.65 -1.09
CA ILE A 149 6.25 -9.40 0.11
C ILE A 149 7.69 -9.09 -0.30
N ILE A 150 8.11 -7.85 -0.04
CA ILE A 150 9.44 -7.34 -0.38
C ILE A 150 10.13 -6.90 0.92
N LEU A 151 11.01 -7.76 1.45
CA LEU A 151 11.72 -7.51 2.72
C LEU A 151 12.92 -6.56 2.59
N LYS A 152 13.56 -6.50 1.42
CA LYS A 152 14.74 -5.66 1.20
C LYS A 152 14.34 -4.27 0.71
N GLU A 153 14.96 -3.25 1.28
CA GLU A 153 14.80 -1.87 0.84
C GLU A 153 15.48 -1.65 -0.52
N ARG A 154 14.80 -0.91 -1.41
CA ARG A 154 15.27 -0.65 -2.78
C ARG A 154 16.46 0.32 -2.76
N ALA A 155 17.47 0.06 -3.58
CA ALA A 155 18.38 1.12 -4.05
C ALA A 155 17.68 1.90 -5.18
N ARG A 156 16.70 2.73 -4.80
CA ARG A 156 15.83 3.64 -5.60
C ARG A 156 15.94 3.66 -7.15
N LYS A 157 14.77 3.60 -7.80
CA LYS A 157 14.44 4.32 -9.06
C LYS A 157 14.64 5.83 -8.84
N ALA A 158 15.87 6.33 -9.01
CA ALA A 158 16.28 7.68 -8.64
C ALA A 158 15.52 8.82 -9.36
N MET A 159 14.84 8.55 -10.49
CA MET A 159 14.26 9.60 -11.34
C MET A 159 12.76 9.86 -11.15
N VAL A 160 11.97 8.86 -10.75
CA VAL A 160 10.51 9.03 -10.51
C VAL A 160 10.28 9.62 -9.12
N TYR A 161 10.97 9.07 -8.12
CA TYR A 161 10.86 9.55 -6.75
C TYR A 161 11.62 10.84 -6.49
N SER A 162 12.51 11.32 -7.37
CA SER A 162 13.18 12.60 -7.15
C SER A 162 12.19 13.76 -7.19
N ARG A 163 11.29 13.79 -8.18
CA ARG A 163 10.26 14.85 -8.29
C ARG A 163 9.22 14.76 -7.19
N LEU A 164 8.81 13.55 -6.81
CA LEU A 164 7.92 13.34 -5.67
C LEU A 164 8.62 13.70 -4.35
N SER A 165 9.88 13.32 -4.14
CA SER A 165 10.65 13.71 -2.95
C SER A 165 10.81 15.22 -2.86
N TYR A 166 11.10 15.88 -3.98
CA TYR A 166 11.17 17.34 -4.04
C TYR A 166 9.82 17.98 -3.70
N PHE A 167 8.73 17.45 -4.25
CA PHE A 167 7.38 17.90 -3.93
C PHE A 167 7.04 17.72 -2.43
N LEU A 168 7.46 16.61 -1.82
CA LEU A 168 7.25 16.38 -0.39
C LEU A 168 8.08 17.37 0.45
N GLN A 169 9.36 17.55 0.14
CA GLN A 169 10.26 18.50 0.82
C GLN A 169 9.73 19.93 0.75
N SER A 170 9.27 20.39 -0.42
CA SER A 170 8.74 21.75 -0.59
C SER A 170 7.49 22.03 0.24
N HIS A 171 6.81 20.99 0.75
CA HIS A 171 5.65 21.13 1.63
C HIS A 171 5.99 20.88 3.11
N GLU A 172 7.12 20.24 3.42
CA GLU A 172 7.67 20.15 4.78
C GLU A 172 8.29 21.48 5.23
N ASP A 173 8.89 22.25 4.31
CA ASP A 173 9.50 23.56 4.60
C ASP A 173 8.49 24.71 4.77
N MET A 174 7.19 24.43 4.64
CA MET A 174 6.13 25.45 4.70
C MET A 174 5.58 25.59 6.14
N GLU A 175 6.42 26.00 7.09
CA GLU A 175 5.97 26.82 8.22
C GLU A 175 5.42 28.15 7.67
N PRO A 176 4.33 28.73 8.23
CA PRO A 176 3.55 29.75 7.53
C PRO A 176 4.27 31.10 7.55
N ALA A 177 5.16 31.32 6.59
CA ALA A 177 5.68 32.64 6.28
C ALA A 177 4.94 33.20 5.05
N PHE A 178 4.23 34.30 5.30
CA PHE A 178 3.56 35.15 4.34
C PHE A 178 4.38 35.35 3.05
N GLY A 179 3.75 35.05 1.91
CA GLY A 179 3.96 35.66 0.58
C GLY A 179 5.38 35.68 0.02
N ILE A 180 5.58 35.06 -1.15
CA ILE A 180 6.12 35.67 -2.39
C ILE A 180 6.50 34.57 -3.40
N SER A 181 6.37 34.94 -4.67
CA SER A 181 6.58 34.27 -5.97
C SER A 181 7.61 33.14 -6.11
N ILE A 182 7.21 32.13 -6.91
CA ILE A 182 8.00 30.99 -7.39
C ILE A 182 9.01 31.43 -8.48
N PRO A 183 10.32 31.17 -8.35
CA PRO A 183 11.29 31.36 -9.43
C PRO A 183 11.33 30.15 -10.39
N SER A 184 11.45 30.43 -11.69
CA SER A 184 11.22 29.48 -12.80
C SER A 184 12.44 28.72 -13.32
N LYS A 185 13.54 28.58 -12.56
CA LYS A 185 14.70 27.76 -12.97
C LYS A 185 15.39 27.11 -11.78
N ALA A 186 15.55 25.78 -11.86
CA ALA A 186 16.35 24.99 -10.92
C ALA A 186 17.85 25.33 -11.06
N PRO A 187 18.60 25.51 -9.95
CA PRO A 187 20.06 25.61 -10.02
C PRO A 187 20.71 24.22 -10.01
N ALA A 188 21.83 24.13 -10.73
CA ALA A 188 22.69 22.95 -10.80
C ALA A 188 23.42 22.73 -9.46
N VAL A 189 23.56 21.47 -9.05
CA VAL A 189 24.21 21.04 -7.81
C VAL A 189 25.71 20.87 -8.07
N GLU A 190 26.54 21.69 -7.42
CA GLU A 190 27.98 21.42 -7.25
C GLU A 190 28.23 20.67 -5.93
N ARG A 191 29.16 19.71 -5.99
CA ARG A 191 29.63 18.89 -4.87
C ARG A 191 30.92 19.49 -4.32
N ASP A 192 30.98 19.65 -3.01
CA ASP A 192 32.16 19.57 -2.11
C ASP A 192 31.79 20.29 -0.79
N SER A 193 32.34 20.05 0.40
CA SER A 193 33.06 18.96 1.05
C SER A 193 33.18 19.37 2.54
N LEU A 194 32.85 18.46 3.45
CA LEU A 194 33.46 18.18 4.78
C LEU A 194 33.54 19.22 5.94
N CYS A 195 33.15 18.69 7.13
CA CYS A 195 33.68 18.84 8.50
C CYS A 195 33.39 20.10 9.35
N PHE A 196 32.79 19.90 10.54
CA PHE A 196 33.53 19.91 11.82
C PHE A 196 32.77 19.30 13.01
N ASP A 197 33.55 18.94 14.04
CA ASP A 197 33.36 17.96 15.09
C ASP A 197 32.43 18.29 16.28
N VAL A 198 32.07 17.20 16.97
CA VAL A 198 31.48 17.06 18.31
C VAL A 198 32.51 17.42 19.40
N LEU A 199 32.12 18.17 20.44
CA LEU A 199 32.57 17.94 21.83
C LEU A 199 31.51 18.41 22.85
N ALA A 200 31.39 17.62 23.93
CA ALA A 200 30.48 17.71 25.07
C ALA A 200 30.93 18.70 26.16
N ASP A 201 30.03 19.13 27.05
CA ASP A 201 30.14 18.84 28.50
C ASP A 201 28.90 19.26 29.33
N GLU A 202 28.70 18.56 30.45
CA GLU A 202 27.56 18.67 31.39
C GLU A 202 27.80 19.62 32.61
N ALA A 203 26.67 20.16 33.12
CA ALA A 203 26.29 20.37 34.54
C ALA A 203 26.95 21.52 35.38
N PRO A 204 26.42 21.84 36.60
CA PRO A 204 25.04 22.16 36.98
C PRO A 204 24.95 23.39 37.96
N ALA A 205 23.77 24.01 38.18
CA ALA A 205 23.43 24.61 39.49
C ALA A 205 21.98 25.14 39.66
N GLN A 206 21.36 24.63 40.72
CA GLN A 206 20.56 25.36 41.73
C GLN A 206 19.11 25.80 41.45
N ARG A 207 18.22 24.93 41.96
CA ARG A 207 16.87 25.23 42.46
C ARG A 207 16.83 26.47 43.37
N THR A 208 16.01 27.45 43.00
CA THR A 208 15.37 28.35 43.97
C THR A 208 13.84 28.21 43.86
N ARG A 209 13.21 27.70 44.91
CA ARG A 209 11.75 27.63 45.06
C ARG A 209 11.22 29.04 45.34
N ARG A 210 10.73 29.74 44.32
CA ARG A 210 9.86 30.91 44.49
C ARG A 210 8.42 30.52 44.18
N ARG A 211 7.60 30.41 45.24
CA ARG A 211 6.13 30.37 45.16
C ARG A 211 5.65 31.65 44.45
N LYS A 212 5.30 31.58 43.16
CA LYS A 212 4.50 32.60 42.49
C LYS A 212 3.03 32.20 42.61
N LYS A 213 2.25 33.10 43.24
CA LYS A 213 0.80 33.04 43.37
C LYS A 213 0.18 32.92 41.97
N GLY A 214 -0.77 31.99 41.80
CA GLY A 214 -1.47 31.76 40.53
C GLY A 214 -2.22 33.01 40.04
N PRO A 215 -2.49 33.11 38.73
CA PRO A 215 -3.23 34.23 38.17
C PRO A 215 -4.67 34.19 38.69
N ARG A 216 -5.17 35.38 39.09
CA ARG A 216 -6.56 35.60 39.48
C ARG A 216 -7.48 35.20 38.33
N LYS A 217 -8.50 34.38 38.60
CA LYS A 217 -9.59 34.08 37.67
C LYS A 217 -10.23 35.40 37.22
N ALA A 218 -10.24 35.65 35.92
CA ALA A 218 -11.05 36.71 35.33
C ALA A 218 -12.55 36.38 35.57
N PRO A 219 -13.42 37.38 35.79
CA PRO A 219 -14.85 37.14 35.87
C PRO A 219 -15.35 36.66 34.50
N VAL A 220 -15.97 35.48 34.49
CA VAL A 220 -16.68 34.95 33.34
C VAL A 220 -17.90 35.86 33.17
N HIS A 221 -17.93 36.66 32.11
CA HIS A 221 -19.15 37.36 31.74
C HIS A 221 -20.18 36.29 31.33
N ASP A 222 -21.29 36.23 32.07
CA ASP A 222 -22.49 35.48 31.70
C ASP A 222 -23.06 36.11 30.42
N LEU A 223 -22.55 35.66 29.27
CA LEU A 223 -23.23 35.85 27.99
C LEU A 223 -24.54 35.05 28.06
N PRO A 224 -25.72 35.67 27.94
CA PRO A 224 -26.97 34.95 27.92
C PRO A 224 -26.92 33.93 26.78
N LEU A 225 -27.06 32.65 27.12
CA LEU A 225 -27.23 31.58 26.15
C LEU A 225 -28.45 31.94 25.29
N PRO A 226 -28.33 31.95 23.94
CA PRO A 226 -29.47 32.22 23.09
C PRO A 226 -30.58 31.21 23.41
N ALA A 227 -31.82 31.69 23.49
CA ALA A 227 -32.99 30.86 23.75
C ALA A 227 -32.98 29.64 22.82
N SER A 228 -33.19 28.44 23.38
CA SER A 228 -33.28 27.19 22.64
C SER A 228 -34.57 27.15 21.81
N GLY A 229 -34.59 27.93 20.73
CA GLY A 229 -35.58 27.81 19.66
C GLY A 229 -35.38 26.49 18.90
N PRO A 230 -36.42 25.99 18.22
CA PRO A 230 -36.27 24.87 17.30
C PRO A 230 -35.21 25.22 16.25
N ILE A 231 -34.32 24.26 15.96
CA ILE A 231 -33.30 24.39 14.91
C ILE A 231 -34.04 24.74 13.60
N PRO A 232 -33.73 25.87 12.93
CA PRO A 232 -34.44 26.25 11.71
C PRO A 232 -34.38 25.14 10.67
N ASP A 233 -35.48 24.89 9.94
CA ASP A 233 -35.57 23.81 8.94
C ASP A 233 -34.46 23.88 7.86
N GLU A 234 -33.87 25.04 7.65
CA GLU A 234 -32.71 25.24 6.77
C GLU A 234 -31.46 24.47 7.23
N PHE A 235 -31.28 24.25 8.54
CA PHE A 235 -30.24 23.40 9.11
C PHE A 235 -30.59 21.90 9.09
N LEU A 236 -31.83 21.55 8.77
CA LEU A 236 -32.30 20.16 8.61
C LEU A 236 -32.21 19.68 7.15
N ARG A 237 -31.76 20.55 6.22
CA ARG A 237 -31.47 20.15 4.84
C ARG A 237 -30.36 19.10 4.86
N THR A 238 -30.74 17.85 4.61
CA THR A 238 -29.81 16.74 4.56
C THR A 238 -29.06 16.83 3.25
N GLU A 239 -27.76 17.07 3.31
CA GLU A 239 -26.92 16.95 2.13
C GLU A 239 -26.99 15.53 1.56
N GLU A 240 -26.74 15.40 0.25
CA GLU A 240 -26.59 14.11 -0.42
C GLU A 240 -25.58 13.23 0.34
N SER A 241 -25.95 11.97 0.61
CA SER A 241 -25.03 11.00 1.24
C SER A 241 -23.82 10.69 0.36
N PHE A 242 -22.73 10.20 0.95
CA PHE A 242 -21.56 9.74 0.21
C PHE A 242 -21.91 8.76 -0.92
N SER A 243 -22.71 7.72 -0.64
CA SER A 243 -23.02 6.68 -1.64
C SER A 243 -23.82 7.23 -2.81
N HIS A 244 -24.76 8.14 -2.56
CA HIS A 244 -25.52 8.80 -3.63
C HIS A 244 -24.61 9.68 -4.51
N ALA A 245 -23.75 10.50 -3.88
CA ALA A 245 -22.81 11.35 -4.60
C ALA A 245 -21.84 10.51 -5.46
N LEU A 246 -21.33 9.41 -4.90
CA LEU A 246 -20.46 8.48 -5.62
C LEU A 246 -21.17 7.88 -6.84
N LEU A 247 -22.38 7.33 -6.68
CA LEU A 247 -23.12 6.70 -7.77
C LEU A 247 -23.48 7.70 -8.87
N ARG A 248 -23.92 8.91 -8.50
CA ARG A 248 -24.17 9.99 -9.46
C ARG A 248 -22.93 10.33 -10.28
N MET A 249 -21.77 10.45 -9.62
CA MET A 249 -20.51 10.77 -10.32
C MET A 249 -20.02 9.61 -11.22
N ILE A 250 -20.29 8.35 -10.84
CA ILE A 250 -20.03 7.18 -11.69
C ILE A 250 -20.87 7.25 -12.97
N ASP A 251 -22.16 7.53 -12.82
CA ASP A 251 -23.10 7.66 -13.95
C ASP A 251 -22.73 8.84 -14.87
N GLU A 252 -22.36 10.00 -14.29
CA GLU A 252 -21.92 11.19 -15.03
C GLU A 252 -20.66 10.93 -15.87
N LYS A 253 -19.75 10.06 -15.38
CA LYS A 253 -18.55 9.66 -16.12
C LYS A 253 -18.78 8.48 -17.08
N GLY A 254 -19.98 7.91 -17.10
CA GLY A 254 -20.32 6.77 -17.96
C GLY A 254 -19.52 5.52 -17.64
N LEU A 255 -19.09 5.36 -16.38
CA LEU A 255 -18.31 4.22 -15.92
C LEU A 255 -19.22 3.11 -15.40
N THR A 256 -18.82 1.86 -15.61
CA THR A 256 -19.48 0.70 -15.03
C THR A 256 -18.91 0.38 -13.64
N ASP A 257 -19.72 -0.20 -12.74
CA ASP A 257 -19.23 -0.65 -11.43
C ASP A 257 -17.92 -1.47 -11.52
N PRO A 258 -17.76 -2.44 -12.44
CA PRO A 258 -16.52 -3.20 -12.57
C PRO A 258 -15.32 -2.36 -12.93
N GLU A 259 -15.46 -1.34 -13.77
CA GLU A 259 -14.35 -0.42 -14.09
C GLU A 259 -13.92 0.34 -12.84
N VAL A 260 -14.89 0.82 -12.04
CA VAL A 260 -14.63 1.61 -10.83
C VAL A 260 -13.95 0.77 -9.74
N TYR A 261 -14.49 -0.38 -9.35
CA TYR A 261 -13.88 -1.13 -8.25
C TYR A 261 -12.57 -1.81 -8.66
N LYS A 262 -12.42 -2.22 -9.93
CA LYS A 262 -11.14 -2.79 -10.42
C LYS A 262 -10.06 -1.71 -10.50
N GLY A 263 -10.38 -0.53 -11.06
CA GLY A 263 -9.45 0.59 -11.11
C GLY A 263 -9.12 1.17 -9.74
N ALA A 264 -10.01 1.01 -8.76
CA ALA A 264 -9.78 1.40 -7.37
C ALA A 264 -9.04 0.33 -6.53
N ASN A 265 -8.58 -0.77 -7.15
CA ASN A 265 -7.92 -1.87 -6.45
C ASN A 265 -8.77 -2.42 -5.28
N LEU A 266 -10.10 -2.44 -5.45
CA LEU A 266 -11.07 -2.85 -4.43
C LEU A 266 -11.64 -4.23 -4.70
N ASP A 267 -11.99 -4.92 -3.61
CA ASP A 267 -12.77 -6.14 -3.65
C ASP A 267 -14.23 -5.83 -4.04
N ARG A 268 -14.82 -6.65 -4.91
CA ARG A 268 -16.20 -6.49 -5.39
C ARG A 268 -17.22 -6.47 -4.24
N ARG A 269 -17.02 -7.26 -3.19
CA ARG A 269 -17.94 -7.31 -2.03
C ARG A 269 -17.84 -6.03 -1.21
N LEU A 270 -16.64 -5.44 -1.09
CA LEU A 270 -16.46 -4.15 -0.45
C LEU A 270 -17.19 -3.05 -1.23
N PHE A 271 -17.03 -3.01 -2.55
CA PHE A 271 -17.77 -2.05 -3.39
C PHE A 271 -19.28 -2.25 -3.32
N SER A 272 -19.75 -3.51 -3.31
CA SER A 272 -21.16 -3.83 -3.12
C SER A 272 -21.71 -3.32 -1.78
N LYS A 273 -20.92 -3.33 -0.71
CA LYS A 273 -21.31 -2.74 0.59
C LYS A 273 -21.44 -1.22 0.52
N ILE A 274 -20.49 -0.56 -0.16
CA ILE A 274 -20.54 0.90 -0.40
C ILE A 274 -21.81 1.28 -1.16
N ARG A 275 -22.15 0.51 -2.19
CA ARG A 275 -23.32 0.75 -3.04
C ARG A 275 -24.66 0.46 -2.34
N SER A 276 -24.75 -0.62 -1.58
CA SER A 276 -26.04 -1.10 -1.03
C SER A 276 -26.40 -0.56 0.36
N ASN A 277 -25.44 -0.03 1.11
CA ASN A 277 -25.67 0.46 2.46
C ASN A 277 -25.36 1.96 2.54
N GLU A 278 -26.42 2.79 2.55
CA GLU A 278 -26.31 4.25 2.63
C GLU A 278 -25.60 4.75 3.90
N ASN A 279 -25.64 3.96 4.98
CA ASN A 279 -24.98 4.29 6.23
C ASN A 279 -23.53 3.79 6.29
N TYR A 280 -23.05 3.05 5.29
CA TYR A 280 -21.68 2.58 5.24
C TYR A 280 -20.73 3.75 5.01
N LYS A 281 -19.81 3.96 5.96
CA LYS A 281 -18.76 4.97 5.83
C LYS A 281 -17.45 4.31 5.41
N PRO A 282 -17.04 4.43 4.13
CA PRO A 282 -15.74 3.92 3.69
C PRO A 282 -14.60 4.69 4.37
N ARG A 283 -13.45 4.02 4.52
CA ARG A 283 -12.24 4.68 5.00
C ARG A 283 -11.74 5.71 3.99
N LYS A 284 -11.01 6.71 4.46
CA LYS A 284 -10.38 7.73 3.60
C LYS A 284 -9.62 7.14 2.41
N ASN A 285 -8.75 6.15 2.63
CA ASN A 285 -7.97 5.52 1.56
C ASN A 285 -8.83 4.80 0.52
N THR A 286 -9.99 4.27 0.91
CA THR A 286 -10.96 3.67 -0.01
C THR A 286 -11.58 4.75 -0.90
N ILE A 287 -11.88 5.92 -0.35
CA ILE A 287 -12.44 7.06 -1.11
C ILE A 287 -11.39 7.61 -2.08
N LEU A 288 -10.14 7.76 -1.64
CA LEU A 288 -9.04 8.19 -2.50
C LEU A 288 -8.81 7.20 -3.65
N ALA A 289 -8.91 5.89 -3.37
CA ALA A 289 -8.82 4.86 -4.40
C ALA A 289 -9.92 4.99 -5.47
N LEU A 290 -11.17 5.24 -5.03
CA LEU A 290 -12.30 5.48 -5.93
C LEU A 290 -12.09 6.75 -6.77
N ALA A 291 -11.62 7.83 -6.15
CA ALA A 291 -11.33 9.08 -6.84
C ALA A 291 -10.24 8.91 -7.92
N VAL A 292 -9.17 8.17 -7.60
CA VAL A 292 -8.10 7.80 -8.54
C VAL A 292 -8.68 6.98 -9.70
N SER A 293 -9.49 5.96 -9.41
CA SER A 293 -10.09 5.10 -10.44
C SER A 293 -11.00 5.84 -11.42
N MET A 294 -11.62 6.92 -10.97
CA MET A 294 -12.56 7.71 -11.76
C MET A 294 -11.89 8.95 -12.40
N ASP A 295 -10.56 9.07 -12.30
CA ASP A 295 -9.78 10.23 -12.78
C ASP A 295 -10.39 11.55 -12.28
N PHE A 296 -10.65 11.63 -10.97
CA PHE A 296 -11.16 12.84 -10.34
C PHE A 296 -10.07 13.90 -10.25
N SER A 297 -10.46 15.15 -10.47
CA SER A 297 -9.68 16.32 -10.08
C SER A 297 -9.53 16.42 -8.56
N VAL A 298 -8.61 17.28 -8.11
CA VAL A 298 -8.45 17.56 -6.68
C VAL A 298 -9.75 18.09 -6.06
N GLU A 299 -10.51 18.91 -6.79
CA GLU A 299 -11.78 19.48 -6.32
C GLU A 299 -12.88 18.42 -6.19
N GLU A 300 -13.05 17.57 -7.20
CA GLU A 300 -14.01 16.45 -7.15
C GLU A 300 -13.66 15.48 -6.00
N THR A 301 -12.37 15.21 -5.81
CA THR A 301 -11.87 14.36 -4.72
C THR A 301 -12.19 14.96 -3.35
N GLU A 302 -11.93 16.26 -3.15
CA GLU A 302 -12.28 16.95 -1.91
C GLU A 302 -13.78 16.95 -1.64
N ASN A 303 -14.61 17.16 -2.66
CA ASN A 303 -16.06 17.13 -2.52
C ASN A 303 -16.51 15.74 -2.04
N LEU A 304 -16.04 14.68 -2.69
CA LEU A 304 -16.38 13.30 -2.31
C LEU A 304 -15.90 12.96 -0.88
N LEU A 305 -14.70 13.39 -0.49
CA LEU A 305 -14.19 13.21 0.87
C LEU A 305 -15.04 13.93 1.93
N LYS A 306 -15.46 15.17 1.65
CA LYS A 306 -16.30 15.97 2.56
C LYS A 306 -17.62 15.24 2.87
N LYS A 307 -18.24 14.57 1.88
CA LYS A 307 -19.47 13.78 2.09
C LYS A 307 -19.29 12.60 3.05
N ALA A 308 -18.08 12.09 3.21
CA ALA A 308 -17.74 11.04 4.17
C ALA A 308 -17.12 11.56 5.48
N GLY A 309 -16.94 12.88 5.62
CA GLY A 309 -16.33 13.52 6.79
C GLY A 309 -14.80 13.52 6.79
N TYR A 310 -14.17 13.47 5.61
CA TYR A 310 -12.72 13.52 5.45
C TYR A 310 -12.28 14.78 4.67
N THR A 311 -10.97 15.06 4.74
CA THR A 311 -10.31 16.11 3.94
C THR A 311 -8.92 15.64 3.52
N LEU A 312 -8.37 16.23 2.46
CA LEU A 312 -6.95 16.10 2.10
C LEU A 312 -6.15 17.06 2.97
N SER A 313 -5.19 16.51 3.71
CA SER A 313 -4.27 17.25 4.56
C SER A 313 -2.93 17.42 3.87
N ARG A 314 -2.42 18.64 3.83
CA ARG A 314 -1.06 18.91 3.32
C ARG A 314 0.04 18.54 4.31
N SER A 315 -0.31 18.20 5.55
CA SER A 315 0.66 17.75 6.57
C SER A 315 0.85 16.23 6.61
N LEU A 316 0.07 15.47 5.82
CA LEU A 316 0.18 14.03 5.76
C LEU A 316 0.92 13.63 4.49
N THR A 317 2.05 12.93 4.63
CA THR A 317 2.85 12.44 3.50
C THR A 317 2.03 11.62 2.51
N GLY A 318 1.16 10.73 3.00
CA GLY A 318 0.26 9.93 2.15
C GLY A 318 -0.68 10.77 1.29
N ASP A 319 -1.28 11.82 1.86
CA ASP A 319 -2.17 12.72 1.13
C ASP A 319 -1.41 13.57 0.10
N LEU A 320 -0.20 14.02 0.44
CA LEU A 320 0.68 14.74 -0.49
C LEU A 320 1.07 13.86 -1.68
N ILE A 321 1.36 12.58 -1.45
CA ILE A 321 1.63 11.62 -2.54
C ILE A 321 0.40 11.52 -3.47
N VAL A 322 -0.80 11.35 -2.92
CA VAL A 322 -2.02 11.28 -3.74
C VAL A 322 -2.25 12.59 -4.50
N LEU A 323 -2.10 13.74 -3.85
CA LEU A 323 -2.21 15.06 -4.48
C LEU A 323 -1.23 15.23 -5.65
N PHE A 324 0.03 14.81 -5.48
CA PHE A 324 1.03 14.86 -6.53
C PHE A 324 0.59 14.10 -7.78
N TYR A 325 -0.03 12.94 -7.62
CA TYR A 325 -0.52 12.14 -8.73
C TYR A 325 -1.80 12.71 -9.36
N LEU A 326 -2.76 13.18 -8.55
CA LEU A 326 -3.98 13.83 -9.04
C LEU A 326 -3.67 15.08 -9.90
N GLN A 327 -2.65 15.85 -9.55
CA GLN A 327 -2.24 17.05 -10.29
C GLN A 327 -1.61 16.77 -11.66
N ARG A 328 -1.09 15.55 -11.88
CA ARG A 328 -0.40 15.18 -13.13
C ARG A 328 -1.33 14.60 -14.19
N GLY A 329 -2.57 14.25 -13.81
CA GLY A 329 -3.59 13.65 -14.67
C GLY A 329 -3.36 12.15 -14.93
N LYS A 330 -4.45 11.37 -14.99
CA LYS A 330 -4.46 9.90 -15.17
C LYS A 330 -3.64 9.13 -14.13
N PRO A 331 -3.98 9.24 -12.84
CA PRO A 331 -3.30 8.50 -11.79
C PRO A 331 -3.50 6.98 -11.96
N ASP A 332 -2.40 6.21 -12.04
CA ASP A 332 -2.44 4.76 -11.90
C ASP A 332 -2.35 4.39 -10.41
N ILE A 333 -3.36 3.67 -9.92
CA ILE A 333 -3.42 3.26 -8.51
C ILE A 333 -2.23 2.38 -8.11
N TYR A 334 -1.68 1.59 -9.04
CA TYR A 334 -0.53 0.74 -8.75
C TYR A 334 0.74 1.57 -8.60
N GLU A 335 0.91 2.62 -9.42
CA GLU A 335 2.02 3.55 -9.28
C GLU A 335 1.93 4.34 -7.96
N ILE A 336 0.72 4.80 -7.60
CA ILE A 336 0.48 5.46 -6.32
C ILE A 336 0.79 4.52 -5.14
N ASN A 337 0.33 3.27 -5.20
CA ASN A 337 0.58 2.30 -4.14
C ASN A 337 2.05 1.91 -4.04
N GLU A 338 2.78 1.85 -5.17
CA GLU A 338 4.24 1.68 -5.19
C GLU A 338 4.92 2.85 -4.45
N ALA A 339 4.48 4.08 -4.70
CA ALA A 339 5.00 5.27 -4.03
C ALA A 339 4.66 5.30 -2.54
N LEU A 340 3.40 5.03 -2.18
CA LEU A 340 2.97 4.96 -0.78
C LEU A 340 3.78 3.90 -0.02
N PHE A 341 3.97 2.72 -0.61
CA PHE A 341 4.82 1.68 -0.06
C PHE A 341 6.27 2.15 0.15
N HIS A 342 6.85 2.85 -0.84
CA HIS A 342 8.19 3.41 -0.77
C HIS A 342 8.34 4.37 0.42
N PHE A 343 7.35 5.24 0.65
CA PHE A 343 7.36 6.22 1.75
C PHE A 343 6.71 5.71 3.05
N HIS A 344 6.54 4.40 3.20
CA HIS A 344 5.97 3.77 4.41
C HIS A 344 4.56 4.29 4.78
N GLN A 345 3.77 4.66 3.77
CA GLN A 345 2.40 5.11 3.93
C GLN A 345 1.41 3.97 3.64
N PRO A 346 0.20 4.00 4.25
CA PRO A 346 -0.85 3.03 3.93
C PRO A 346 -1.28 3.11 2.46
N GLN A 347 -1.38 1.96 1.80
CA GLN A 347 -1.81 1.87 0.39
C GLN A 347 -3.30 2.17 0.22
N LEU A 348 -3.65 2.67 -0.97
CA LEU A 348 -5.02 2.87 -1.42
C LEU A 348 -5.69 1.53 -1.75
N GLY A 349 -6.99 1.46 -1.49
CA GLY A 349 -7.79 0.25 -1.70
C GLY A 349 -7.57 -0.85 -0.65
N SER A 350 -6.61 -0.69 0.27
CA SER A 350 -6.40 -1.61 1.39
C SER A 350 -7.56 -1.57 2.38
N ALA A 351 -8.03 -2.76 2.78
CA ALA A 351 -8.94 -2.93 3.91
C ALA A 351 -8.21 -3.02 5.26
N LEU A 352 -6.90 -3.22 5.24
CA LEU A 352 -6.01 -3.24 6.42
C LEU A 352 -5.70 -1.81 6.85
#